data_AF-A0A356PBV3-F1
#
_entry.id   AF-A0A356PBV3-F1
#
_cell.length_a   1.000
_cell.length_b   1.000
_cell.length_c   1.000
_cell.angle_alpha   90.00
_cell.angle_beta   90.00
_cell.angle_gamma   90.00
#
_symmetry.space_group_name_H-M   'P 1'
#
loop_
_entity.id
_entity.type
_entity.pdbx_description
1 polymer ?
#
loop_
_entity_poly.entity_id
_entity_poly.type
_entity_poly.pdbx_seq_one_letter_code
_entity_poly.pdbx_strand_id
1 'polypeptide(L)'
;MGNLRVLLIGNGGREHALAWKLAQSPDLERLFVAPGNAGTVLWNVAISAQDISALVAFALKETIDLTVVGPEDPLSQGIVDAFHKAGLRIFGPTQAAAQLEGSKSFAKIIMESAKIPTAKWKTFEDNEQAKTYVRTIGAPCVLKADGLAAGKGVIVAMDLETALQAVDEILEGGFGAAGKRLVIEEFLTGQEVSLLCFCDGETAFPMAPVQDHKRALEGDLGLNTGGMGTYSPPPIWTAEIEANVMRDFVAPTLQVMRERGTPFQGVLFLGLILTEQGPKLLEYNVRFGDP
;
A
#
# COMPACT_ATOMS: atom_id res chain seq x y z
N MET A 1 -20.99 23.51 -16.55
CA MET A 1 -19.80 23.65 -15.69
C MET A 1 -19.95 22.62 -14.59
N GLY A 2 -18.86 21.99 -14.18
CA GLY A 2 -18.87 21.06 -13.06
C GLY A 2 -19.36 21.72 -11.77
N ASN A 3 -19.74 20.88 -10.80
CA ASN A 3 -20.26 21.30 -9.49
C ASN A 3 -19.47 20.69 -8.32
N LEU A 4 -18.36 20.01 -8.60
CA LEU A 4 -17.53 19.35 -7.58
C LEU A 4 -16.24 20.12 -7.33
N ARG A 5 -15.99 20.42 -6.05
CA ARG A 5 -14.74 20.96 -5.54
C ARG A 5 -13.95 19.82 -4.90
N VAL A 6 -12.78 19.53 -5.45
CA VAL A 6 -11.98 18.36 -5.07
C VAL A 6 -10.70 18.81 -4.37
N LEU A 7 -10.39 18.16 -3.24
CA LEU A 7 -9.10 18.29 -2.55
C LEU A 7 -8.30 16.99 -2.73
N LEU A 8 -7.10 17.09 -3.29
CA LEU A 8 -6.14 15.99 -3.38
C LEU A 8 -5.01 16.18 -2.36
N ILE A 9 -4.74 15.15 -1.57
CA ILE A 9 -3.69 15.17 -0.56
C ILE A 9 -2.43 14.48 -1.10
N GLY A 10 -1.29 15.17 -1.02
CA GLY A 10 0.05 14.68 -1.36
C GLY A 10 0.84 15.63 -2.27
N ASN A 11 1.98 15.16 -2.75
CA ASN A 11 2.97 15.97 -3.47
C ASN A 11 3.87 15.18 -4.44
N GLY A 12 3.62 13.88 -4.64
CA GLY A 12 4.42 13.00 -5.50
C GLY A 12 4.01 12.99 -6.97
N GLY A 13 4.58 12.04 -7.71
CA GLY A 13 4.24 11.79 -9.11
C GLY A 13 2.83 11.24 -9.25
N ARG A 14 2.43 10.33 -8.36
CA ARG A 14 1.05 9.83 -8.21
C ARG A 14 0.04 10.96 -8.07
N GLU A 15 0.27 11.93 -7.18
CA GLU A 15 -0.66 13.04 -7.00
C GLU A 15 -0.71 13.96 -8.22
N HIS A 16 0.40 14.13 -8.93
CA HIS A 16 0.36 14.85 -10.20
C HIS A 16 -0.49 14.11 -11.24
N ALA A 17 -0.32 12.79 -11.39
CA ALA A 17 -1.14 11.99 -12.30
C ALA A 17 -2.64 12.02 -11.94
N LEU A 18 -2.96 11.93 -10.64
CA LEU A 18 -4.33 12.07 -10.14
C LEU A 18 -4.90 13.47 -10.42
N ALA A 19 -4.14 14.53 -10.12
CA ALA A 19 -4.57 15.91 -10.39
C ALA A 19 -4.81 16.14 -11.88
N TRP A 20 -3.89 15.67 -12.72
CA TRP A 20 -4.01 15.71 -14.18
C TRP A 20 -5.29 15.01 -14.67
N LYS A 21 -5.64 13.86 -14.09
CA LYS A 21 -6.84 13.12 -14.50
C LYS A 21 -8.13 13.73 -13.96
N LEU A 22 -8.14 14.20 -12.71
CA LEU A 22 -9.27 14.89 -12.08
C LEU A 22 -9.62 16.18 -12.83
N ALA A 23 -8.61 16.94 -13.28
CA ALA A 23 -8.78 18.16 -14.06
C ALA A 23 -9.54 17.99 -15.39
N GLN A 24 -9.63 16.75 -15.91
CA GLN A 24 -10.36 16.42 -17.13
C GLN A 24 -11.83 16.07 -16.88
N SER A 25 -12.24 15.91 -15.62
CA SER A 25 -13.62 15.55 -15.30
C SER A 25 -14.58 16.69 -15.68
N PRO A 26 -15.67 16.42 -16.42
CA PRO A 26 -16.68 17.44 -16.72
C PRO A 26 -17.42 17.93 -15.46
N ASP A 27 -17.37 17.15 -14.38
CA ASP A 27 -18.02 17.46 -13.10
C ASP A 27 -17.15 18.32 -12.18
N LEU A 28 -15.87 18.52 -12.50
CA LEU A 28 -14.97 19.33 -11.69
C LEU A 28 -15.26 20.83 -11.87
N GLU A 29 -15.59 21.50 -10.78
CA GLU A 29 -15.60 22.96 -10.67
C GLU A 29 -14.19 23.48 -10.33
N ARG A 30 -13.58 22.91 -9.29
CA ARG A 30 -12.31 23.40 -8.75
C ARG A 30 -11.48 22.27 -8.14
N LEU A 31 -10.18 22.29 -8.41
CA LEU A 31 -9.21 21.36 -7.83
C LEU A 31 -8.24 22.09 -6.91
N PHE A 32 -7.94 21.45 -5.79
CA PHE A 32 -6.91 21.85 -4.83
C PHE A 32 -5.97 20.67 -4.57
N VAL A 33 -4.67 20.93 -4.39
CA VAL A 33 -3.66 19.91 -4.07
C VAL A 33 -2.86 20.36 -2.85
N ALA A 34 -2.80 19.54 -1.80
CA ALA A 34 -2.18 19.88 -0.52
C ALA A 34 -1.02 18.93 -0.17
N PRO A 35 0.26 19.40 -0.13
CA PRO A 35 0.73 20.71 -0.56
C PRO A 35 0.96 20.82 -2.09
N GLY A 36 0.94 19.70 -2.80
CA GLY A 36 1.33 19.61 -4.20
C GLY A 36 2.81 19.85 -4.44
N ASN A 37 3.17 20.02 -5.71
CA ASN A 37 4.54 20.19 -6.21
C ASN A 37 4.58 21.17 -7.40
N ALA A 38 5.76 21.35 -8.01
CA ALA A 38 5.92 22.28 -9.12
C ALA A 38 5.04 21.94 -10.34
N GLY A 39 4.73 20.66 -10.58
CA GLY A 39 3.85 20.22 -11.67
C GLY A 39 2.36 20.51 -11.42
N THR A 40 1.97 20.63 -10.16
CA THR A 40 0.57 20.86 -9.72
C THR A 40 0.32 22.30 -9.28
N VAL A 41 1.28 23.21 -9.49
CA VAL A 41 1.33 24.58 -8.95
C VAL A 41 0.04 25.40 -9.10
N LEU A 42 -0.73 25.17 -10.16
CA LEU A 42 -2.02 25.85 -10.41
C LEU A 42 -3.09 25.54 -9.36
N TRP A 43 -2.95 24.43 -8.64
CA TRP A 43 -3.92 23.93 -7.66
C TRP A 43 -3.37 23.87 -6.23
N ASN A 44 -2.09 24.18 -6.05
CA ASN A 44 -1.42 23.97 -4.76
C ASN A 44 -2.00 24.85 -3.65
N VAL A 45 -2.12 24.27 -2.47
CA VAL A 45 -2.42 24.98 -1.22
C VAL A 45 -1.32 24.70 -0.22
N ALA A 46 -0.84 25.72 0.49
CA ALA A 46 0.29 25.62 1.39
C ALA A 46 -0.10 24.98 2.75
N ILE A 47 -0.61 23.75 2.71
CA ILE A 47 -0.99 22.95 3.87
C ILE A 47 -0.26 21.61 3.78
N SER A 48 0.43 21.22 4.84
CA SER A 48 1.10 19.92 4.91
C SER A 48 0.08 18.79 4.80
N ALA A 49 0.43 17.70 4.10
CA ALA A 49 -0.38 16.49 4.04
C ALA A 49 -0.57 15.84 5.42
N GLN A 50 0.31 16.14 6.39
CA GLN A 50 0.22 15.63 7.77
C GLN A 50 -0.56 16.56 8.71
N ASP A 51 -0.90 17.78 8.29
CA ASP A 51 -1.69 18.70 9.12
C ASP A 51 -3.19 18.45 8.93
N ILE A 52 -3.66 17.32 9.49
CA ILE A 52 -5.05 16.88 9.36
C ILE A 52 -6.04 17.95 9.85
N SER A 53 -5.69 18.68 10.92
CA SER A 53 -6.56 19.73 11.46
C SER A 53 -6.72 20.90 10.49
N ALA A 54 -5.63 21.36 9.87
CA ALA A 54 -5.68 22.39 8.85
C ALA A 54 -6.40 21.91 7.57
N LEU A 55 -6.20 20.65 7.17
CA LEU A 55 -6.88 20.05 6.02
C LEU A 55 -8.40 19.98 6.21
N VAL A 56 -8.88 19.58 7.38
CA VAL A 56 -10.32 19.58 7.71
C VAL A 56 -10.88 21.01 7.70
N ALA A 57 -10.18 21.96 8.34
CA ALA A 57 -10.61 23.35 8.37
C ALA A 57 -10.67 23.97 6.95
N PHE A 58 -9.68 23.66 6.11
CA PHE A 58 -9.65 24.07 4.72
C PHE A 58 -10.81 23.46 3.92
N ALA A 59 -11.06 22.16 4.08
CA ALA A 59 -12.12 21.46 3.36
C ALA A 59 -13.51 22.00 3.71
N LEU A 60 -13.76 22.34 4.97
CA LEU A 60 -14.99 23.01 5.40
C LEU A 60 -15.11 24.42 4.81
N LYS A 61 -14.03 25.20 4.87
CA LYS A 61 -14.00 26.59 4.38
C LYS A 61 -14.23 26.68 2.87
N GLU A 62 -13.55 25.84 2.10
CA GLU A 62 -13.62 25.82 0.64
C GLU A 62 -14.76 24.93 0.13
N THR A 63 -15.63 24.44 1.01
CA THR A 63 -16.80 23.60 0.70
C THR A 63 -16.43 22.45 -0.24
N ILE A 64 -15.45 21.64 0.16
CA ILE A 64 -14.94 20.51 -0.62
C ILE A 64 -15.98 19.38 -0.64
N ASP A 65 -16.34 18.94 -1.85
CA ASP A 65 -17.31 17.87 -2.09
C ASP A 65 -16.68 16.49 -2.02
N LEU A 66 -15.39 16.38 -2.39
CA LEU A 66 -14.65 15.13 -2.36
C LEU A 66 -13.17 15.39 -2.03
N THR A 67 -12.66 14.67 -1.03
CA THR A 67 -11.21 14.60 -0.78
C THR A 67 -10.66 13.26 -1.25
N VAL A 68 -9.50 13.25 -1.90
CA VAL A 68 -8.77 12.05 -2.33
C VAL A 68 -7.41 12.02 -1.64
N VAL A 69 -7.08 10.92 -0.97
CA VAL A 69 -5.78 10.78 -0.29
C VAL A 69 -4.82 9.99 -1.16
N GLY A 70 -3.68 10.61 -1.51
CA GLY A 70 -2.62 9.97 -2.27
C GLY A 70 -1.67 9.12 -1.42
N PRO A 71 -0.98 9.69 -0.41
CA PRO A 71 0.01 8.98 0.40
C PRO A 71 -0.58 8.20 1.56
N GLU A 72 0.19 7.23 2.04
CA GLU A 72 -0.14 6.32 3.14
C GLU A 72 -0.05 6.99 4.53
N ASP A 73 0.86 7.96 4.71
CA ASP A 73 1.09 8.58 6.02
C ASP A 73 -0.18 9.21 6.62
N PRO A 74 -0.95 10.06 5.91
CA PRO A 74 -2.18 10.65 6.45
C PRO A 74 -3.26 9.60 6.73
N LEU A 75 -3.31 8.51 5.94
CA LEU A 75 -4.23 7.40 6.17
C LEU A 75 -3.91 6.70 7.49
N SER A 76 -2.64 6.40 7.74
CA SER A 76 -2.17 5.80 9.00
C SER A 76 -2.42 6.71 10.22
N GLN A 77 -2.49 8.02 10.01
CA GLN A 77 -2.76 9.03 11.05
C GLN A 77 -4.27 9.30 11.25
N GLY A 78 -5.15 8.67 10.47
CA GLY A 78 -6.60 8.80 10.63
C GLY A 78 -7.21 10.04 9.99
N ILE A 79 -6.66 10.51 8.86
CA ILE A 79 -7.26 11.60 8.09
C ILE A 79 -8.71 11.29 7.71
N VAL A 80 -9.00 10.04 7.32
CA VAL A 80 -10.34 9.61 6.90
C VAL A 80 -11.32 9.69 8.05
N ASP A 81 -10.93 9.21 9.23
CA ASP A 81 -11.72 9.28 10.46
C ASP A 81 -12.04 10.74 10.85
N ALA A 82 -11.04 11.63 10.73
CA ALA A 82 -11.21 13.06 11.02
C ALA A 82 -12.17 13.76 10.04
N PHE A 83 -12.07 13.45 8.74
CA PHE A 83 -12.96 13.99 7.71
C PHE A 83 -14.39 13.49 7.89
N HIS A 84 -14.59 12.20 8.14
CA HIS A 84 -15.91 11.63 8.43
C HIS A 84 -16.55 12.27 9.67
N LYS A 85 -15.77 12.48 10.75
CA LYS A 85 -16.25 13.15 11.96
C LYS A 85 -16.70 14.60 11.69
N ALA A 86 -16.12 15.26 10.70
CA ALA A 86 -16.51 16.60 10.25
C ALA A 86 -17.64 16.60 9.20
N GLY A 87 -18.17 15.43 8.82
CA GLY A 87 -19.21 15.31 7.79
C GLY A 87 -18.69 15.52 6.36
N LEU A 88 -17.38 15.39 6.14
CA LEU A 88 -16.73 15.56 4.84
C LEU A 88 -16.57 14.22 4.12
N ARG A 89 -16.81 14.21 2.80
CA ARG A 89 -16.54 13.03 1.97
C ARG A 89 -15.06 12.92 1.65
N ILE A 90 -14.51 11.74 1.86
CA ILE A 90 -13.10 11.43 1.61
C ILE A 90 -12.96 10.02 1.04
N PHE A 91 -12.03 9.84 0.12
CA PHE A 91 -11.73 8.58 -0.53
C PHE A 91 -10.38 8.06 -0.03
N GLY A 92 -10.45 7.02 0.79
CA GLY A 92 -9.32 6.35 1.43
C GLY A 92 -9.80 5.49 2.61
N PRO A 93 -8.97 4.58 3.12
CA PRO A 93 -9.30 3.74 4.26
C PRO A 93 -9.26 4.52 5.58
N THR A 94 -10.08 4.10 6.55
CA THR A 94 -9.93 4.54 7.95
C THR A 94 -8.57 4.12 8.51
N GLN A 95 -8.12 4.74 9.60
CA GLN A 95 -6.87 4.35 10.28
C GLN A 95 -6.83 2.85 10.59
N ALA A 96 -7.96 2.28 11.00
CA ALA A 96 -8.06 0.86 11.32
C ALA A 96 -7.92 -0.02 10.07
N ALA A 97 -8.54 0.36 8.95
CA ALA A 97 -8.42 -0.37 7.69
C ALA A 97 -7.02 -0.18 7.03
N ALA A 98 -6.39 0.97 7.24
CA ALA A 98 -5.04 1.28 6.76
C ALA A 98 -3.94 0.40 7.38
N GLN A 99 -4.25 -0.34 8.45
CA GLN A 99 -3.35 -1.35 9.02
C GLN A 99 -2.98 -2.46 8.03
N LEU A 100 -3.73 -2.65 6.94
CA LEU A 100 -3.34 -3.57 5.85
C LEU A 100 -1.97 -3.22 5.23
N GLU A 101 -1.60 -1.94 5.16
CA GLU A 101 -0.23 -1.51 4.76
C GLU A 101 0.62 -1.17 6.00
N GLY A 102 -0.02 -0.57 7.02
CA GLY A 102 0.68 -0.08 8.21
C GLY A 102 1.27 -1.17 9.11
N SER A 103 0.75 -2.40 9.07
CA SER A 103 1.30 -3.54 9.82
C SER A 103 1.33 -4.80 8.94
N LYS A 104 2.55 -5.30 8.70
CA LYS A 104 2.78 -6.53 7.94
C LYS A 104 2.22 -7.75 8.67
N SER A 105 2.30 -7.77 10.00
CA SER A 105 1.70 -8.85 10.78
C SER A 105 0.17 -8.83 10.71
N PHE A 106 -0.45 -7.64 10.79
CA PHE A 106 -1.90 -7.50 10.57
C PHE A 106 -2.29 -7.97 9.17
N ALA A 107 -1.59 -7.52 8.13
CA ALA A 107 -1.82 -7.94 6.75
C ALA A 107 -1.81 -9.48 6.61
N LYS A 108 -0.80 -10.15 7.18
CA LYS A 108 -0.70 -11.61 7.13
C LYS A 108 -1.83 -12.32 7.90
N ILE A 109 -2.25 -11.80 9.05
CA ILE A 109 -3.41 -12.33 9.78
C ILE A 109 -4.69 -12.22 8.93
N ILE A 110 -4.86 -11.13 8.18
CA ILE A 110 -6.00 -10.98 7.25
C ILE A 110 -5.90 -12.00 6.13
N MET A 111 -4.71 -12.17 5.52
CA MET A 111 -4.49 -13.19 4.48
C MET A 111 -4.84 -14.59 4.97
N GLU A 112 -4.40 -14.98 6.17
CA GLU A 112 -4.72 -16.29 6.77
C GLU A 112 -6.22 -16.45 7.04
N SER A 113 -6.85 -15.42 7.63
CA SER A 113 -8.29 -15.43 7.93
C SER A 113 -9.12 -15.55 6.64
N ALA A 114 -8.67 -14.89 5.57
CA ALA A 114 -9.27 -14.91 4.24
C ALA A 114 -8.86 -16.14 3.40
N LYS A 115 -7.99 -17.01 3.92
CA LYS A 115 -7.42 -18.18 3.23
C LYS A 115 -6.71 -17.83 1.92
N ILE A 116 -6.10 -16.65 1.86
CA ILE A 116 -5.40 -16.14 0.69
C ILE A 116 -4.03 -16.82 0.57
N PRO A 117 -3.68 -17.38 -0.60
CA PRO A 117 -2.33 -17.89 -0.83
C PRO A 117 -1.28 -16.79 -0.65
N THR A 118 -0.37 -16.98 0.29
CA THR A 118 0.75 -16.06 0.56
C THR A 118 2.00 -16.87 0.96
N ALA A 119 3.13 -16.19 1.07
CA ALA A 119 4.36 -16.77 1.61
C ALA A 119 4.11 -17.25 3.06
N LYS A 120 4.50 -18.49 3.37
CA LYS A 120 4.63 -18.97 4.75
C LYS A 120 5.41 -17.94 5.56
N TRP A 121 4.92 -17.62 6.75
CA TRP A 121 5.46 -16.51 7.53
C TRP A 121 5.42 -16.82 9.03
N LYS A 122 6.23 -16.09 9.79
CA LYS A 122 6.18 -16.06 11.25
C LYS A 122 6.68 -14.72 11.78
N THR A 123 6.22 -14.32 12.95
CA THR A 123 6.64 -13.09 13.64
C THR A 123 7.53 -13.36 14.84
N PHE A 124 8.43 -12.41 15.11
CA PHE A 124 9.37 -12.45 16.22
C PHE A 124 9.57 -11.06 16.81
N GLU A 125 9.67 -10.99 18.13
CA GLU A 125 10.10 -9.79 18.89
C GLU A 125 11.42 -10.04 19.62
N ASP A 126 11.87 -11.30 19.66
CA ASP A 126 13.11 -11.73 20.29
C ASP A 126 14.14 -12.15 19.23
N ASN A 127 15.33 -11.59 19.35
CA ASN A 127 16.41 -11.76 18.37
C ASN A 127 16.87 -13.22 18.27
N GLU A 128 17.08 -13.91 19.40
CA GLU A 128 17.56 -15.29 19.42
C GLU A 128 16.53 -16.29 18.88
N GLN A 129 15.24 -16.08 19.19
CA GLN A 129 14.16 -16.86 18.59
C GLN A 129 14.06 -16.64 17.08
N ALA A 130 14.20 -15.41 16.61
CA ALA A 130 14.23 -15.10 15.18
C ALA A 130 15.41 -15.81 14.49
N LYS A 131 16.62 -15.68 15.02
CA LYS A 131 17.82 -16.34 14.48
C LYS A 131 17.71 -17.85 14.48
N THR A 132 17.11 -18.44 15.51
CA THR A 132 16.85 -19.89 15.58
C THR A 132 15.89 -20.33 14.48
N TYR A 133 14.83 -19.55 14.23
CA TYR A 133 13.91 -19.82 13.14
C TYR A 133 14.56 -19.68 11.76
N VAL A 134 15.35 -18.62 11.53
CA VAL A 134 16.16 -18.43 10.31
C VAL A 134 17.04 -19.65 10.04
N ARG A 135 17.75 -20.17 11.06
CA ARG A 135 18.58 -21.38 10.92
C ARG A 135 17.76 -22.63 10.60
N THR A 136 16.49 -22.67 10.99
CA THR A 136 15.58 -23.80 10.73
C THR A 136 15.03 -23.77 9.30
N ILE A 137 14.64 -22.59 8.80
CA ILE A 137 14.07 -22.46 7.45
C ILE A 137 15.14 -22.33 6.35
N GLY A 138 16.34 -21.87 6.70
CA GLY A 138 17.42 -21.64 5.74
C GLY A 138 17.22 -20.39 4.89
N ALA A 139 18.03 -20.29 3.82
CA ALA A 139 17.97 -19.23 2.81
C ALA A 139 17.71 -19.86 1.41
N PRO A 140 17.11 -19.13 0.46
CA PRO A 140 16.70 -17.73 0.57
C PRO A 140 15.44 -17.52 1.42
N CYS A 141 15.39 -16.40 2.16
CA CYS A 141 14.23 -15.96 2.93
C CYS A 141 14.08 -14.44 2.91
N VAL A 142 12.90 -13.95 3.32
CA VAL A 142 12.60 -12.51 3.32
C VAL A 142 12.34 -12.05 4.75
N LEU A 143 13.03 -10.99 5.16
CA LEU A 143 12.89 -10.36 6.47
C LEU A 143 12.25 -8.99 6.29
N LYS A 144 11.17 -8.72 7.04
CA LYS A 144 10.44 -7.46 6.94
C LYS A 144 10.17 -6.86 8.31
N ALA A 145 10.46 -5.57 8.48
CA ALA A 145 10.06 -4.81 9.67
C ALA A 145 8.53 -4.65 9.73
N ASP A 146 7.89 -4.88 10.87
CA ASP A 146 6.45 -4.69 11.05
C ASP A 146 6.12 -3.21 11.27
N GLY A 147 5.78 -2.52 10.18
CA GLY A 147 5.49 -1.08 10.19
C GLY A 147 5.75 -0.42 8.83
N LEU A 148 5.39 0.87 8.74
CA LEU A 148 5.74 1.73 7.62
C LEU A 148 7.25 2.02 7.66
N ALA A 149 7.97 1.52 6.67
CA ALA A 149 9.42 1.70 6.52
C ALA A 149 9.80 2.27 5.14
N ALA A 150 8.86 2.97 4.48
CA ALA A 150 9.02 3.60 3.17
C ALA A 150 9.68 2.67 2.11
N GLY A 151 9.26 1.41 2.06
CA GLY A 151 9.82 0.39 1.15
C GLY A 151 11.22 -0.13 1.49
N LYS A 152 11.91 0.44 2.49
CA LYS A 152 13.29 0.06 2.88
C LYS A 152 13.37 -1.04 3.93
N GLY A 153 12.27 -1.30 4.63
CA GLY A 153 12.20 -2.33 5.69
C GLY A 153 11.94 -3.74 5.17
N VAL A 154 12.41 -4.09 3.96
CA VAL A 154 12.29 -5.42 3.35
C VAL A 154 13.67 -5.86 2.86
N ILE A 155 14.20 -6.93 3.43
CA ILE A 155 15.50 -7.50 3.09
C ILE A 155 15.28 -8.90 2.53
N VAL A 156 15.77 -9.14 1.30
CA VAL A 156 15.79 -10.47 0.68
C VAL A 156 17.16 -11.07 0.91
N ALA A 157 17.24 -12.05 1.83
CA ALA A 157 18.49 -12.70 2.19
C ALA A 157 18.68 -13.96 1.34
N MET A 158 19.72 -13.96 0.50
CA MET A 158 20.05 -15.08 -0.39
C MET A 158 20.90 -16.16 0.30
N ASP A 159 21.50 -15.81 1.43
CA ASP A 159 22.33 -16.70 2.25
C ASP A 159 22.01 -16.51 3.74
N LEU A 160 22.45 -17.46 4.56
CA LEU A 160 22.16 -17.51 5.99
C LEU A 160 22.81 -16.35 6.76
N GLU A 161 23.99 -15.91 6.36
CA GLU A 161 24.72 -14.83 7.05
C GLU A 161 23.97 -13.50 6.89
N THR A 162 23.59 -13.17 5.66
CA THR A 162 22.74 -12.02 5.33
C THR A 162 21.42 -12.06 6.11
N ALA A 163 20.79 -13.24 6.21
CA ALA A 163 19.53 -13.40 6.94
C ALA A 163 19.69 -13.11 8.44
N LEU A 164 20.76 -13.60 9.06
CA LEU A 164 21.04 -13.38 10.49
C LEU A 164 21.38 -11.92 10.77
N GLN A 165 22.16 -11.27 9.89
CA GLN A 165 22.48 -9.86 10.00
C GLN A 165 21.22 -8.98 9.88
N ALA A 166 20.31 -9.34 8.97
CA ALA A 166 19.04 -8.64 8.81
C ALA A 166 18.13 -8.72 10.05
N VAL A 167 18.20 -9.82 10.83
CA VAL A 167 17.51 -9.91 12.13
C VAL A 167 18.02 -8.83 13.08
N ASP A 168 19.34 -8.69 13.18
CA ASP A 168 19.99 -7.70 14.05
C ASP A 168 19.63 -6.29 13.62
N GLU A 169 19.77 -5.98 12.33
CA GLU A 169 19.45 -4.66 11.77
C GLU A 169 18.01 -4.22 12.08
N ILE A 170 17.04 -5.15 11.94
CA ILE A 170 15.63 -4.83 12.15
C ILE A 170 15.30 -4.69 13.64
N LEU A 171 15.72 -5.65 14.48
CA LEU A 171 15.31 -5.71 15.89
C LEU A 171 16.14 -4.81 16.83
N GLU A 172 17.38 -4.47 16.48
CA GLU A 172 18.25 -3.60 17.30
C GLU A 172 18.01 -2.09 17.03
N GLY A 173 17.02 -1.75 16.20
CA GLY A 173 16.48 -0.39 16.12
C GLY A 173 16.77 0.37 14.82
N GLY A 174 17.20 -0.29 13.74
CA GLY A 174 17.43 0.35 12.44
C GLY A 174 16.21 1.08 11.87
N PHE A 175 14.99 0.73 12.32
CA PHE A 175 13.72 1.27 11.83
C PHE A 175 12.83 1.90 12.92
N GLY A 176 13.38 2.25 14.08
CA GLY A 176 12.62 2.88 15.17
C GLY A 176 11.46 2.02 15.67
N ALA A 177 10.25 2.59 15.79
CA ALA A 177 9.07 1.86 16.28
C ALA A 177 8.64 0.70 15.37
N ALA A 178 8.92 0.78 14.06
CA ALA A 178 8.63 -0.29 13.09
C ALA A 178 9.57 -1.52 13.23
N GLY A 179 10.68 -1.39 13.98
CA GLY A 179 11.64 -2.46 14.22
C GLY A 179 11.33 -3.34 15.43
N LYS A 180 10.22 -3.10 16.16
CA LYS A 180 9.90 -3.87 17.39
C LYS A 180 9.45 -5.31 17.12
N ARG A 181 8.97 -5.57 15.91
CA ARG A 181 8.54 -6.90 15.47
C ARG A 181 9.06 -7.15 14.06
N LEU A 182 9.59 -8.34 13.87
CA LEU A 182 10.11 -8.84 12.62
C LEU A 182 9.15 -9.88 12.03
N VAL A 183 8.84 -9.76 10.75
CA VAL A 183 8.17 -10.79 9.96
C VAL A 183 9.21 -11.52 9.11
N ILE A 184 9.27 -12.84 9.21
CA ILE A 184 10.13 -13.69 8.38
C ILE A 184 9.23 -14.51 7.45
N GLU A 185 9.49 -14.46 6.15
CA GLU A 185 8.70 -15.14 5.11
C GLU A 185 9.56 -16.09 4.26
N GLU A 186 8.93 -17.14 3.72
CA GLU A 186 9.52 -17.94 2.65
C GLU A 186 9.82 -17.05 1.43
N PHE A 187 10.94 -17.30 0.77
CA PHE A 187 11.23 -16.66 -0.50
C PHE A 187 10.37 -17.26 -1.60
N LEU A 188 9.69 -16.39 -2.37
CA LEU A 188 8.88 -16.79 -3.50
C LEU A 188 9.57 -16.41 -4.80
N THR A 189 9.45 -17.28 -5.80
CA THR A 189 9.92 -17.04 -7.16
C THR A 189 8.74 -16.98 -8.12
N GLY A 190 8.84 -16.10 -9.10
CA GLY A 190 7.78 -15.85 -10.06
C GLY A 190 7.86 -14.45 -10.61
N GLN A 191 6.86 -14.07 -11.40
CA GLN A 191 6.78 -12.73 -11.97
C GLN A 191 5.90 -11.83 -11.07
N GLU A 192 6.46 -10.72 -10.61
CA GLU A 192 5.70 -9.74 -9.82
C GLU A 192 4.73 -8.95 -10.70
N VAL A 193 3.49 -8.82 -10.25
CA VAL A 193 2.42 -8.02 -10.87
C VAL A 193 1.58 -7.41 -9.77
N SER A 194 0.95 -6.28 -10.05
CA SER A 194 0.10 -5.59 -9.09
C SER A 194 -1.30 -5.38 -9.65
N LEU A 195 -2.31 -5.65 -8.83
CA LEU A 195 -3.70 -5.32 -9.13
C LEU A 195 -4.19 -4.27 -8.14
N LEU A 196 -4.70 -3.16 -8.66
CA LEU A 196 -5.35 -2.12 -7.87
C LEU A 196 -6.86 -2.28 -8.02
N CYS A 197 -7.61 -2.02 -6.95
CA CYS A 197 -9.06 -2.06 -6.96
C CYS A 197 -9.63 -0.84 -6.25
N PHE A 198 -10.66 -0.21 -6.83
CA PHE A 198 -11.53 0.70 -6.10
C PHE A 198 -12.44 -0.13 -5.20
N CYS A 199 -12.49 0.18 -3.91
CA CYS A 199 -13.30 -0.53 -2.92
C CYS A 199 -14.23 0.45 -2.19
N ASP A 200 -15.48 0.05 -1.98
CA ASP A 200 -16.52 0.85 -1.30
C ASP A 200 -16.88 0.33 0.10
N GLY A 201 -16.19 -0.72 0.57
CA GLY A 201 -16.45 -1.40 1.84
C GLY A 201 -17.14 -2.76 1.67
N GLU A 202 -17.71 -3.04 0.50
CA GLU A 202 -18.41 -4.29 0.20
C GLU A 202 -18.00 -4.87 -1.16
N THR A 203 -17.96 -4.02 -2.18
CA THR A 203 -17.62 -4.38 -3.55
C THR A 203 -16.25 -3.83 -3.94
N ALA A 204 -15.68 -4.43 -4.99
CA ALA A 204 -14.43 -4.00 -5.59
C ALA A 204 -14.58 -3.89 -7.11
N PHE A 205 -13.98 -2.85 -7.69
CA PHE A 205 -13.84 -2.68 -9.12
C PHE A 205 -12.34 -2.68 -9.50
N PRO A 206 -11.86 -3.65 -10.30
CA PRO A 206 -10.45 -3.73 -10.66
C PRO A 206 -10.05 -2.60 -11.60
N MET A 207 -8.85 -2.06 -11.40
CA MET A 207 -8.16 -1.20 -12.36
C MET A 207 -7.36 -2.05 -13.35
N ALA A 208 -6.72 -1.40 -14.32
CA ALA A 208 -5.75 -2.09 -15.16
C ALA A 208 -4.58 -2.60 -14.30
N PRO A 209 -4.14 -3.86 -14.48
CA PRO A 209 -2.98 -4.42 -13.79
C PRO A 209 -1.70 -3.68 -14.21
N VAL A 210 -0.72 -3.68 -13.32
CA VAL A 210 0.58 -3.05 -13.59
C VAL A 210 1.71 -4.01 -13.23
N GLN A 211 2.87 -3.80 -13.83
CA GLN A 211 4.11 -4.44 -13.41
C GLN A 211 5.15 -3.38 -13.08
N ASP A 212 5.58 -3.37 -11.82
CA ASP A 212 6.56 -2.43 -11.30
C ASP A 212 7.97 -3.03 -11.39
N HIS A 213 8.94 -2.18 -11.67
CA HIS A 213 10.37 -2.52 -11.59
C HIS A 213 10.95 -1.87 -10.34
N LYS A 214 11.20 -2.65 -9.29
CA LYS A 214 11.68 -2.13 -7.98
C LYS A 214 13.20 -2.01 -7.88
N ARG A 215 13.96 -2.61 -8.79
CA ARG A 215 15.42 -2.68 -8.71
C ARG A 215 16.06 -1.47 -9.36
N ALA A 216 17.04 -0.87 -8.68
CA ALA A 216 17.64 0.41 -9.07
C ALA A 216 18.43 0.38 -10.40
N LEU A 217 18.91 -0.79 -10.83
CA LEU A 217 19.80 -0.96 -11.99
C LEU A 217 19.19 -1.91 -13.04
N GLU A 218 19.65 -1.81 -14.29
CA GLU A 218 19.19 -2.69 -15.37
C GLU A 218 19.39 -4.18 -15.05
N GLY A 219 18.45 -5.01 -15.52
CA GLY A 219 18.48 -6.46 -15.31
C GLY A 219 18.07 -6.89 -13.90
N ASP A 220 17.24 -6.10 -13.23
CA ASP A 220 16.78 -6.32 -11.86
C ASP A 220 17.92 -6.41 -10.83
N LEU A 221 18.94 -5.56 -11.00
CA LEU A 221 20.12 -5.48 -10.14
C LEU A 221 20.05 -4.28 -9.17
N GLY A 222 20.91 -4.30 -8.14
CA GLY A 222 21.00 -3.22 -7.16
C GLY A 222 19.95 -3.28 -6.05
N LEU A 223 19.87 -2.21 -5.26
CA LEU A 223 18.95 -2.11 -4.11
C LEU A 223 17.48 -2.03 -4.57
N ASN A 224 16.56 -2.44 -3.70
CA ASN A 224 15.14 -2.17 -3.88
C ASN A 224 14.85 -0.67 -3.66
N THR A 225 13.97 -0.11 -4.50
CA THR A 225 13.46 1.26 -4.45
C THR A 225 11.93 1.25 -4.23
N GLY A 226 11.28 2.41 -4.20
CA GLY A 226 9.81 2.50 -4.25
C GLY A 226 9.24 1.97 -5.58
N GLY A 227 10.02 2.15 -6.64
CA GLY A 227 9.87 1.71 -8.02
C GLY A 227 10.89 2.50 -8.87
N MET A 228 11.15 2.05 -10.08
CA MET A 228 11.97 2.74 -11.08
C MET A 228 11.19 2.98 -12.37
N GLY A 229 10.07 2.29 -12.51
CA GLY A 229 9.17 2.36 -13.65
C GLY A 229 8.06 1.34 -13.51
N THR A 230 6.96 1.60 -14.20
CA THR A 230 5.82 0.69 -14.29
C THR A 230 5.25 0.71 -15.70
N TYR A 231 4.56 -0.36 -16.08
CA TYR A 231 3.81 -0.39 -17.32
C TYR A 231 2.52 -1.20 -17.16
N SER A 232 1.57 -0.95 -18.08
CA SER A 232 0.22 -1.52 -18.01
C SER A 232 -0.38 -1.73 -19.41
N PRO A 233 -1.09 -2.84 -19.68
CA PRO A 233 -1.13 -4.07 -18.87
C PRO A 233 0.11 -4.96 -19.12
N PRO A 234 0.57 -5.77 -18.15
CA PRO A 234 1.62 -6.74 -18.38
C PRO A 234 1.11 -7.94 -19.19
N PRO A 235 1.86 -8.44 -20.22
CA PRO A 235 1.42 -9.55 -21.07
C PRO A 235 1.09 -10.85 -20.35
N ILE A 236 1.65 -11.08 -19.16
CA ILE A 236 1.35 -12.26 -18.35
C ILE A 236 -0.07 -12.22 -17.75
N TRP A 237 -0.69 -11.05 -17.65
CA TRP A 237 -2.00 -10.91 -17.03
C TRP A 237 -3.12 -11.28 -17.99
N THR A 238 -3.90 -12.30 -17.62
CA THR A 238 -5.04 -12.79 -18.39
C THR A 238 -6.35 -12.53 -17.65
N ALA A 239 -7.48 -12.54 -18.37
CA ALA A 239 -8.80 -12.42 -17.76
C ALA A 239 -9.10 -13.55 -16.75
N GLU A 240 -8.52 -14.74 -16.94
CA GLU A 240 -8.63 -15.84 -15.99
C GLU A 240 -7.86 -15.56 -14.69
N ILE A 241 -6.63 -15.04 -14.79
CA ILE A 241 -5.86 -14.61 -13.62
C ILE A 241 -6.61 -13.52 -12.87
N GLU A 242 -7.14 -12.52 -13.57
CA GLU A 242 -7.92 -11.45 -12.96
C GLU A 242 -9.15 -11.97 -12.23
N ALA A 243 -9.96 -12.82 -12.86
CA ALA A 243 -11.15 -13.40 -12.25
C ALA A 243 -10.80 -14.22 -11.00
N ASN A 244 -9.70 -14.98 -11.04
CA ASN A 244 -9.21 -15.74 -9.89
C ASN A 244 -8.74 -14.82 -8.76
N VAL A 245 -7.99 -13.75 -9.08
CA VAL A 245 -7.52 -12.78 -8.08
C VAL A 245 -8.71 -12.04 -7.44
N MET A 246 -9.69 -11.60 -8.24
CA MET A 246 -10.89 -10.95 -7.71
C MET A 246 -11.70 -11.86 -6.79
N ARG A 247 -11.88 -13.13 -7.17
CA ARG A 247 -12.65 -14.13 -6.41
C ARG A 247 -11.95 -14.62 -5.15
N ASP A 248 -10.66 -14.92 -5.24
CA ASP A 248 -9.94 -15.66 -4.19
C ASP A 248 -9.05 -14.75 -3.33
N PHE A 249 -8.80 -13.49 -3.73
CA PHE A 249 -7.93 -12.55 -3.02
C PHE A 249 -8.72 -11.31 -2.60
N VAL A 250 -9.31 -10.59 -3.56
CA VAL A 250 -9.96 -9.29 -3.28
C VAL A 250 -11.24 -9.47 -2.47
N ALA A 251 -12.19 -10.28 -2.94
CA ALA A 251 -13.48 -10.46 -2.26
C ALA A 251 -13.32 -11.03 -0.84
N PRO A 252 -12.47 -12.06 -0.58
CA PRO A 252 -12.24 -12.57 0.77
C PRO A 252 -11.55 -11.55 1.69
N THR A 253 -10.63 -10.73 1.16
CA THR A 253 -10.03 -9.63 1.93
C THR A 253 -11.11 -8.66 2.43
N LEU A 254 -11.97 -8.18 1.52
CA LEU A 254 -13.04 -7.24 1.88
C LEU A 254 -14.03 -7.85 2.86
N GLN A 255 -14.39 -9.13 2.66
CA GLN A 255 -15.27 -9.85 3.58
C GLN A 255 -14.69 -9.89 5.00
N VAL A 256 -13.44 -10.33 5.17
CA VAL A 256 -12.79 -10.42 6.49
C VAL A 256 -12.66 -9.05 7.15
N MET A 257 -12.28 -8.02 6.37
CA MET A 257 -12.17 -6.65 6.88
C MET A 257 -13.52 -6.13 7.38
N ARG A 258 -14.61 -6.42 6.67
CA ARG A 258 -15.98 -6.08 7.09
C ARG A 258 -16.43 -6.84 8.34
N GLU A 259 -16.20 -8.15 8.40
CA GLU A 259 -16.53 -9.00 9.55
C GLU A 259 -15.80 -8.57 10.83
N ARG A 260 -14.60 -7.98 10.69
CA ARG A 260 -13.83 -7.39 11.78
C ARG A 260 -14.30 -6.00 12.22
N GLY A 261 -15.30 -5.42 11.56
CA GLY A 261 -15.77 -4.06 11.85
C GLY A 261 -14.86 -2.96 11.29
N THR A 262 -13.97 -3.29 10.36
CA THR A 262 -13.04 -2.35 9.72
C THR A 262 -13.18 -2.43 8.20
N PRO A 263 -14.36 -2.14 7.61
CA PRO A 263 -14.56 -2.25 6.17
C PRO A 263 -13.56 -1.38 5.40
N PHE A 264 -13.05 -1.92 4.31
CA PHE A 264 -12.02 -1.24 3.51
C PHE A 264 -12.66 -0.40 2.40
N GLN A 265 -12.44 0.91 2.43
CA GLN A 265 -12.81 1.86 1.40
C GLN A 265 -11.56 2.53 0.85
N GLY A 266 -11.52 2.86 -0.45
CA GLY A 266 -10.33 3.45 -1.07
C GLY A 266 -9.73 2.58 -2.16
N VAL A 267 -8.41 2.65 -2.33
CA VAL A 267 -7.68 1.82 -3.30
C VAL A 267 -7.02 0.66 -2.56
N LEU A 268 -7.47 -0.56 -2.82
CA LEU A 268 -6.78 -1.75 -2.38
C LEU A 268 -5.79 -2.15 -3.46
N PHE A 269 -4.49 -2.06 -3.16
CA PHE A 269 -3.41 -2.47 -4.04
C PHE A 269 -2.89 -3.82 -3.55
N LEU A 270 -2.92 -4.83 -4.41
CA LEU A 270 -2.37 -6.15 -4.15
C LEU A 270 -1.04 -6.29 -4.89
N GLY A 271 0.06 -6.42 -4.16
CA GLY A 271 1.34 -6.83 -4.72
C GLY A 271 1.37 -8.36 -4.82
N LEU A 272 1.31 -8.89 -6.04
CA LEU A 272 1.23 -10.33 -6.30
C LEU A 272 2.54 -10.85 -6.90
N ILE A 273 2.79 -12.14 -6.67
CA ILE A 273 3.79 -12.90 -7.42
C ILE A 273 3.11 -14.08 -8.10
N LEU A 274 3.27 -14.18 -9.42
CA LEU A 274 2.76 -15.28 -10.21
C LEU A 274 3.80 -16.41 -10.21
N THR A 275 3.56 -17.41 -9.36
CA THR A 275 4.42 -18.59 -9.21
C THR A 275 3.95 -19.73 -10.12
N GLU A 276 4.75 -20.79 -10.26
CA GLU A 276 4.33 -22.02 -10.96
C GLU A 276 3.08 -22.68 -10.34
N GLN A 277 2.80 -22.41 -9.06
CA GLN A 277 1.64 -22.93 -8.32
C GLN A 277 0.43 -21.98 -8.37
N GLY A 278 0.54 -20.86 -9.10
CA GLY A 278 -0.47 -19.81 -9.19
C GLY A 278 -0.09 -18.52 -8.44
N PRO A 279 -1.00 -17.53 -8.41
CA PRO A 279 -0.77 -16.26 -7.74
C PRO A 279 -0.59 -16.43 -6.24
N LYS A 280 0.35 -15.69 -5.65
CA LYS A 280 0.47 -15.51 -4.20
C LYS A 280 0.52 -14.02 -3.88
N LEU A 281 -0.10 -13.63 -2.77
CA LEU A 281 -0.07 -12.25 -2.29
C LEU A 281 1.21 -11.99 -1.50
N LEU A 282 1.97 -10.97 -1.88
CA LEU A 282 3.18 -10.51 -1.18
C LEU A 282 2.84 -9.50 -0.08
N GLU A 283 2.03 -8.51 -0.41
CA GLU A 283 1.67 -7.40 0.46
C GLU A 283 0.42 -6.66 -0.03
N TYR A 284 -0.19 -5.89 0.87
CA TYR A 284 -1.17 -4.88 0.52
C TYR A 284 -0.53 -3.49 0.57
N ASN A 285 -0.92 -2.62 -0.36
CA ASN A 285 -0.90 -1.18 -0.14
C ASN A 285 -2.35 -0.69 -0.14
N VAL A 286 -2.63 0.43 0.54
CA VAL A 286 -3.99 0.91 0.81
C VAL A 286 -4.30 2.25 0.14
N ARG A 287 -3.50 2.57 -0.87
CA ARG A 287 -3.56 3.77 -1.70
C ARG A 287 -3.05 3.46 -3.11
N PHE A 288 -3.10 4.43 -4.03
CA PHE A 288 -2.55 4.23 -5.37
C PHE A 288 -1.03 3.97 -5.33
N GLY A 289 -0.53 3.17 -6.28
CA GLY A 289 0.90 2.96 -6.49
C GLY A 289 1.61 4.25 -6.95
N ASP A 290 2.88 4.38 -6.61
CA ASP A 290 3.78 5.39 -7.20
C ASP A 290 5.15 4.70 -7.39
N PRO A 291 5.51 4.31 -8.63
CA PRO A 291 6.82 3.75 -8.92
C PRO A 291 7.91 4.83 -8.83
#